data_AF-A0A4V3D2S1-F1
#
_entry.id   AF-A0A4V3D2S1-F1
#
_cell.length_a   1.000
_cell.length_b   1.000
_cell.length_c   1.000
_cell.angle_alpha   90.00
_cell.angle_beta   90.00
_cell.angle_gamma   90.00
#
_symmetry.space_group_name_H-M   'P 1'
#
loop_
_entity.id
_entity.type
_entity.pdbx_description
1 polymer ?
#
loop_
_entity_poly.entity_id
_entity_poly.type
_entity_poly.pdbx_seq_one_letter_code
_entity_poly.pdbx_strand_id
1 'polypeptide(L)'
;MSVKYHKEKHLQATKYKIENVIRQQDFLLKHRWKVIAAGIVFSFWAPAYTPGHYSLKRTSILEKTDYTYLKLVMLCASVYMVFCLLYHFSSRYQDKKKLNELKKLEKRLEKEISELD
;
A
#
# COMPACT_ATOMS: atom_id res chain seq x y z
N MET A 1 17.16 33.46 17.62
CA MET A 1 17.35 32.05 17.16
C MET A 1 17.79 32.13 15.70
N SER A 2 18.98 31.64 15.35
CA SER A 2 19.56 31.83 14.01
C SER A 2 18.79 31.04 12.94
N VAL A 3 18.62 31.62 11.75
CA VAL A 3 18.04 30.97 10.55
C VAL A 3 18.72 29.61 10.28
N LYS A 4 20.02 29.50 10.57
CA LYS A 4 20.81 28.27 10.46
C LYS A 4 20.25 27.13 11.33
N TYR A 5 19.92 27.41 12.59
CA TYR A 5 19.39 26.42 13.53
C TYR A 5 18.06 25.81 13.05
N HIS A 6 17.18 26.63 12.47
CA HIS A 6 15.91 26.13 11.92
C HIS A 6 16.13 25.22 10.70
N LYS A 7 17.09 25.56 9.84
CA LYS A 7 17.43 24.74 8.65
C LYS A 7 18.10 23.42 9.03
N GLU A 8 19.00 23.41 10.01
CA GLU A 8 19.61 22.19 10.55
C GLU A 8 18.56 21.24 11.16
N LYS A 9 17.62 21.79 11.93
CA LYS A 9 16.50 21.00 12.47
C LYS A 9 15.63 20.41 11.36
N HIS A 10 15.38 21.17 10.29
CA HIS A 10 14.65 20.70 9.10
C HIS A 10 15.40 19.59 8.36
N LEU A 11 16.73 19.71 8.24
CA LEU A 11 17.59 18.68 7.65
C LEU A 11 17.51 17.38 8.45
N GLN A 12 17.61 17.46 9.77
CA GLN A 12 17.56 16.29 10.64
C GLN A 12 16.19 15.60 10.57
N ALA A 13 15.09 16.37 10.57
CA ALA A 13 13.75 15.83 10.36
C ALA A 13 13.58 15.13 8.99
N THR A 14 14.25 15.66 7.96
CA THR A 14 14.26 15.06 6.62
C THR A 14 15.04 13.75 6.60
N LYS A 15 16.21 13.70 7.23
CA LYS A 15 17.02 12.47 7.40
C LYS A 15 16.23 11.37 8.13
N TYR A 16 15.57 11.70 9.23
CA TYR A 16 14.70 10.76 9.95
C TYR A 16 13.53 10.26 9.08
N LYS A 17 12.91 11.12 8.27
CA LYS A 17 11.85 10.70 7.34
C LYS A 17 12.39 9.75 6.27
N ILE A 18 13.59 9.99 5.74
CA ILE A 18 14.24 9.11 4.76
C ILE A 18 14.47 7.73 5.38
N GLU A 19 15.08 7.69 6.57
CA GLU A 19 15.37 6.44 7.27
C GLU A 19 14.09 5.66 7.61
N ASN A 20 13.04 6.36 8.05
CA ASN A 20 11.76 5.72 8.32
C ASN A 20 11.10 5.17 7.05
N VAL A 21 11.16 5.89 5.92
CA VAL A 21 10.65 5.40 4.62
C VAL A 21 11.43 4.16 4.17
N ILE A 22 12.76 4.14 4.31
CA ILE A 22 13.58 2.96 4.01
C ILE A 22 13.18 1.78 4.91
N ARG A 23 13.01 2.03 6.21
CA ARG A 23 12.62 1.01 7.20
C ARG A 23 11.21 0.45 6.95
N GLN A 24 10.29 1.28 6.47
CA GLN A 24 8.91 0.88 6.14
C GLN A 24 8.76 0.28 4.74
N GLN A 25 9.75 0.39 3.86
CA GLN A 25 9.68 -0.13 2.49
C GLN A 25 9.50 -1.67 2.45
N ASP A 26 9.90 -2.36 3.52
CA ASP A 26 9.72 -3.81 3.69
C ASP A 26 8.47 -4.18 4.52
N PHE A 27 7.56 -3.25 4.82
CA PHE A 27 6.38 -3.53 5.64
C PHE A 27 5.47 -4.60 5.03
N LEU A 28 5.30 -4.59 3.71
CA LEU A 28 4.57 -5.63 2.98
C LEU A 28 5.26 -7.00 3.07
N LEU A 29 6.59 -7.03 3.01
CA LEU A 29 7.40 -8.25 3.16
C LEU A 29 7.34 -8.79 4.59
N LYS A 30 7.34 -7.89 5.58
CA LYS A 30 7.24 -8.22 7.00
C LYS A 30 5.86 -8.73 7.40
N HIS A 31 4.80 -8.27 6.72
CA HIS A 31 3.42 -8.65 7.02
C HIS A 31 2.76 -9.56 5.96
N ARG A 32 3.56 -10.28 5.16
CA ARG A 32 3.06 -11.24 4.15
C ARG A 32 2.01 -12.20 4.71
N TRP A 33 2.21 -12.69 5.93
CA TRP A 33 1.26 -13.56 6.62
C TRP A 33 -0.11 -12.92 6.87
N LYS A 34 -0.16 -11.61 7.20
CA LYS A 34 -1.43 -10.88 7.36
C LYS A 34 -2.17 -10.75 6.03
N VAL A 35 -1.43 -10.53 4.94
CA VAL A 35 -1.99 -10.45 3.58
C VAL A 35 -2.54 -11.81 3.14
N ILE A 36 -1.85 -12.91 3.45
CA ILE A 36 -2.34 -14.26 3.16
C ILE A 36 -3.59 -14.57 4.00
N ALA A 37 -3.57 -14.28 5.31
CA ALA A 37 -4.71 -14.49 6.20
C ALA A 37 -5.95 -13.68 5.75
N ALA A 38 -5.78 -12.41 5.37
CA ALA A 38 -6.85 -11.58 4.84
C ALA A 38 -7.42 -12.15 3.52
N GLY A 39 -6.57 -12.68 2.64
CA GLY A 39 -7.00 -13.31 1.39
C GLY A 39 -7.84 -14.57 1.61
N ILE A 40 -7.46 -15.39 2.61
CA ILE A 40 -8.24 -16.58 3.00
C ILE A 40 -9.61 -16.13 3.52
N VAL A 41 -9.65 -15.21 4.50
CA VAL A 41 -10.91 -14.70 5.05
C VAL A 41 -11.79 -14.10 3.96
N PHE A 42 -11.23 -13.29 3.07
CA PHE A 42 -11.97 -12.70 1.95
C PHE A 42 -12.53 -13.73 0.99
N SER A 43 -11.76 -14.77 0.67
CA SER A 43 -12.17 -15.84 -0.25
C SER A 43 -13.29 -16.71 0.31
N PHE A 44 -13.38 -16.86 1.63
CA PHE A 44 -14.49 -17.56 2.28
C PHE A 44 -15.70 -16.64 2.54
N TRP A 45 -15.47 -15.36 2.82
CA TRP A 45 -16.54 -14.41 3.14
C TRP A 45 -17.25 -13.87 1.90
N ALA A 46 -16.55 -13.61 0.81
CA ALA A 46 -17.13 -13.04 -0.41
C ALA A 46 -18.19 -13.94 -1.09
N PRO A 47 -18.02 -15.28 -1.19
CA PRO A 47 -19.07 -16.17 -1.70
C PRO A 47 -20.26 -16.31 -0.74
N ALA A 48 -20.04 -16.15 0.57
CA ALA A 48 -21.07 -16.24 1.59
C ALA A 48 -21.90 -14.95 1.73
N TYR A 49 -21.39 -13.82 1.23
CA TYR A 49 -22.09 -12.54 1.20
C TYR A 49 -23.14 -12.53 0.09
N THR A 50 -24.28 -13.19 0.35
CA THR A 50 -25.50 -12.98 -0.44
C THR A 50 -26.02 -11.58 -0.12
N PRO A 51 -26.13 -10.65 -1.09
CA PRO A 51 -26.67 -9.33 -0.81
C PRO A 51 -28.15 -9.47 -0.43
N GLY A 52 -28.41 -9.41 0.88
CA GLY A 52 -29.75 -9.35 1.43
C GLY A 52 -30.45 -8.08 0.98
N HIS A 53 -31.64 -8.26 0.42
CA HIS A 53 -32.67 -7.24 0.23
C HIS A 53 -32.29 -5.98 -0.54
N TYR A 54 -32.30 -6.04 -1.88
CA TYR A 54 -32.96 -5.02 -2.70
C TYR A 54 -33.40 -5.62 -4.05
N SER A 55 -34.71 -5.85 -4.15
CA SER A 55 -35.59 -5.76 -5.33
C SER A 55 -34.96 -5.43 -6.69
N LEU A 56 -34.08 -6.28 -7.21
CA LEU A 56 -33.85 -6.39 -8.64
C LEU A 56 -33.67 -7.87 -8.93
N LYS A 57 -34.36 -8.33 -9.97
CA LYS A 57 -34.35 -9.70 -10.51
C LYS A 57 -32.97 -10.06 -11.08
N ARG A 58 -31.89 -9.87 -10.31
CA ARG A 58 -30.56 -10.40 -10.56
C ARG A 58 -30.48 -11.71 -9.78
N THR A 59 -30.98 -12.75 -10.44
CA THR A 59 -30.55 -14.14 -10.22
C THR A 59 -29.11 -14.15 -9.76
N SER A 60 -28.85 -14.70 -8.58
CA SER A 60 -27.51 -14.73 -8.03
C SER A 60 -26.57 -15.38 -9.06
N ILE A 61 -25.32 -14.91 -9.17
CA ILE A 61 -24.35 -15.53 -10.08
C ILE A 61 -24.14 -17.01 -9.72
N LEU A 62 -24.47 -17.40 -8.49
CA LEU A 62 -24.52 -18.78 -8.00
C LEU A 62 -25.63 -19.62 -8.65
N GLU A 63 -26.72 -18.99 -9.06
CA GLU A 63 -27.94 -19.65 -9.54
C GLU A 63 -28.07 -19.56 -11.07
N LYS A 64 -27.40 -18.59 -11.71
CA LYS A 64 -27.45 -18.39 -13.17
C LYS A 64 -26.36 -19.09 -13.96
N THR A 65 -25.39 -19.68 -13.29
CA THR A 65 -24.26 -20.33 -13.93
C THR A 65 -23.85 -21.53 -13.12
N ASP A 66 -23.64 -22.69 -13.77
CA ASP A 66 -23.09 -23.93 -13.20
C ASP A 66 -21.63 -23.78 -12.72
N TYR A 67 -21.30 -22.65 -12.10
CA TYR A 67 -20.04 -22.43 -11.43
C TYR A 67 -20.10 -23.15 -10.09
N THR A 68 -19.50 -24.34 -10.03
CA THR A 68 -19.17 -25.02 -8.77
C THR A 68 -18.57 -23.99 -7.80
N TYR A 69 -18.99 -24.00 -6.54
CA TYR A 69 -18.50 -23.11 -5.46
C TYR A 69 -16.97 -22.86 -5.53
N LEU A 70 -16.20 -23.92 -5.83
CA LEU A 70 -14.75 -23.86 -6.05
C LEU A 70 -14.30 -22.88 -7.14
N LYS A 71 -15.02 -22.79 -8.27
CA LYS A 71 -14.70 -21.85 -9.35
C LYS A 71 -14.94 -20.40 -8.92
N LEU A 72 -15.96 -20.14 -8.10
CA LEU A 72 -16.24 -18.80 -7.56
C LEU A 72 -15.14 -18.38 -6.58
N VAL A 73 -14.72 -19.29 -5.69
CA VAL A 73 -13.59 -19.09 -4.78
C VAL A 73 -12.30 -18.80 -5.54
N MET A 74 -12.01 -19.56 -6.61
CA MET A 74 -10.83 -19.35 -7.45
C MET A 74 -10.86 -18.00 -8.17
N LEU A 75 -12.03 -17.54 -8.62
CA LEU A 75 -12.21 -16.21 -9.20
C LEU A 75 -11.90 -15.11 -8.17
N CYS A 76 -12.48 -15.19 -6.97
CA CYS A 76 -12.20 -14.25 -5.88
C CYS A 76 -10.71 -14.23 -5.50
N ALA A 77 -10.08 -15.41 -5.40
CA ALA A 77 -8.66 -15.54 -5.09
C ALA A 77 -7.77 -14.90 -6.18
N SER A 78 -8.10 -15.12 -7.45
CA SER A 78 -7.34 -14.53 -8.57
C SER A 78 -7.43 -13.00 -8.58
N VAL A 79 -8.62 -12.43 -8.36
CA VAL A 79 -8.83 -10.98 -8.27
C VAL A 79 -8.05 -10.40 -7.09
N TYR A 80 -8.13 -11.05 -5.93
CA TYR A 80 -7.36 -10.65 -4.75
C TYR A 80 -5.85 -10.67 -5.00
N MET A 81 -5.34 -11.70 -5.70
CA MET A 81 -3.92 -11.79 -6.05
C MET A 81 -3.50 -10.61 -6.96
N VAL A 82 -4.31 -10.27 -7.97
CA VAL A 82 -4.04 -9.12 -8.85
C VAL A 82 -3.98 -7.82 -8.06
N PHE A 83 -4.93 -7.58 -7.14
CA PHE A 83 -4.90 -6.39 -6.28
C PHE A 83 -3.69 -6.36 -5.36
N CYS A 84 -3.27 -7.51 -4.81
CA CYS A 84 -2.05 -7.60 -4.00
C CYS A 84 -0.80 -7.24 -4.81
N LEU A 85 -0.70 -7.72 -6.05
CA LEU A 85 0.42 -7.42 -6.94
C LEU A 85 0.44 -5.93 -7.33
N LEU A 86 -0.72 -5.36 -7.69
CA LEU A 86 -0.85 -3.95 -8.00
C LEU A 86 -0.50 -3.07 -6.80
N TYR A 87 -0.97 -3.42 -5.60
CA TYR A 87 -0.62 -2.71 -4.38
C TYR A 87 0.88 -2.78 -4.09
N HIS A 88 1.48 -3.96 -4.25
CA HIS A 88 2.93 -4.13 -4.05
C HIS A 88 3.75 -3.27 -5.02
N PHE A 89 3.38 -3.29 -6.30
CA PHE A 89 4.06 -2.50 -7.32
C PHE A 89 3.86 -1.00 -7.11
N SER A 90 2.63 -0.58 -6.80
CA SER A 90 2.28 0.82 -6.52
C SER A 90 3.01 1.35 -5.28
N SER A 91 3.06 0.58 -4.18
CA SER A 91 3.80 0.93 -2.97
C SER A 91 5.28 1.13 -3.28
N ARG A 92 5.92 0.17 -3.96
CA ARG A 92 7.34 0.26 -4.36
C ARG A 92 7.63 1.52 -5.19
N TYR A 93 6.73 1.86 -6.10
CA TYR A 93 6.86 3.05 -6.94
C TYR A 93 6.69 4.35 -6.13
N GLN A 94 5.65 4.42 -5.29
CA GLN A 94 5.40 5.58 -4.42
C GLN A 94 6.54 5.81 -3.42
N ASP A 95 7.06 4.73 -2.83
CA ASP A 95 8.18 4.79 -1.88
C ASP A 95 9.45 5.30 -2.57
N LYS A 96 9.76 4.82 -3.79
CA LYS A 96 10.89 5.33 -4.58
C LYS A 96 10.73 6.81 -4.93
N LYS A 97 9.54 7.24 -5.33
CA LYS A 97 9.27 8.65 -5.66
C LYS A 97 9.46 9.54 -4.43
N LYS A 98 8.89 9.15 -3.30
CA LYS A 98 8.98 9.87 -2.02
C LYS A 98 10.43 9.93 -1.51
N LEU A 99 11.19 8.85 -1.65
CA LEU A 99 12.61 8.81 -1.31
C LEU A 99 13.42 9.79 -2.17
N ASN A 100 13.16 9.84 -3.47
CA ASN A 100 13.84 10.76 -4.39
C ASN A 100 13.52 12.23 -4.08
N GLU A 101 12.27 12.55 -3.73
CA GLU A 101 11.87 13.89 -3.31
C GLU A 101 12.57 14.31 -2.01
N LEU A 102 12.60 13.42 -1.01
CA LEU A 102 13.28 13.68 0.25
C LEU A 102 14.80 13.85 0.08
N LYS A 103 15.46 13.04 -0.77
CA LYS A 103 16.89 13.20 -1.11
C LYS A 103 17.18 14.53 -1.81
N LYS A 104 16.28 15.00 -2.68
CA LYS A 104 16.41 16.31 -3.32
C LYS A 104 16.27 17.44 -2.30
N LEU A 105 15.34 17.31 -1.35
CA LEU A 105 15.13 18.27 -0.28
C LEU A 105 16.36 18.34 0.65
N GLU A 106 16.91 17.18 1.02
CA GLU A 106 18.13 17.06 1.82
C GLU A 106 19.31 17.80 1.16
N LYS A 107 19.60 17.51 -0.11
CA LYS A 107 20.67 18.20 -0.85
C LYS A 107 20.46 19.71 -0.96
N ARG A 108 19.22 20.16 -1.10
CA ARG A 108 18.90 21.60 -1.14
C ARG A 108 19.17 22.26 0.21
N LEU A 109 18.71 21.64 1.30
CA LEU A 109 18.95 22.12 2.66
C LEU A 109 20.45 22.15 3.00
N GLU A 110 21.22 21.12 2.61
CA GLU A 110 22.67 21.12 2.80
C GLU A 110 23.36 22.26 2.05
N LYS A 111 22.99 22.51 0.79
CA LYS A 111 23.53 23.64 0.00
C LYS A 111 23.20 24.98 0.65
N GLU A 112 21.95 25.18 1.05
CA GLU A 112 21.52 26.41 1.71
C GLU A 112 22.18 26.65 3.07
N ILE A 113 22.55 25.60 3.80
CA ILE A 113 23.31 25.72 5.06
C ILE A 113 24.77 26.08 4.75
N SER A 114 25.38 25.46 3.73
CA SER A 114 26.76 25.76 3.33
C SER A 114 26.97 27.17 2.77
N GLU A 115 25.92 27.78 2.20
CA GLU A 115 25.94 29.17 1.73
C GLU A 115 25.72 30.20 2.87
N LEU A 116 25.29 29.72 4.05
CA LEU A 116 25.09 30.52 5.26
C LEU A 116 26.29 30.46 6.22
N ASP A 117 27.29 29.61 5.94
CA ASP A 117 28.61 29.54 6.58
C ASP A 117 29.63 30.37 5.81
#